data_AF-A0A3D1A1P6-F1
#
_entry.id   AF-A0A3D1A1P6-F1
#
_cell.length_a   1.000
_cell.length_b   1.000
_cell.length_c   1.000
_cell.angle_alpha   90.00
_cell.angle_beta   90.00
_cell.angle_gamma   90.00
#
_symmetry.space_group_name_H-M   'P 1'
#
loop_
_entity.id
_entity.type
_entity.pdbx_description
1 polymer ?
#
loop_
_entity_poly.entity_id
_entity_poly.type
_entity_poly.pdbx_seq_one_letter_code
_entity_poly.pdbx_strand_id
1 'polypeptide(L)'
;MNPGHPQYPGYPPQYPPQYPPVYPPVNPHPGYPPYYPPAPQMQQFRFESGSFVFASDAKQSMENAAAALQRAGYALLEKRSNYTTYTLVFLAPSHLKVEKYVSGNFVFASDAKKAADDCVRAMESQGKVVLEKNVSGTSFVVSYLGYGNGGYMQNQTYESGRFVFGSDASKSLNEALAALQGVNAVILEKRLSGNAYTIVFQAPFRVEFQKYVSGNYTFASEAQRAAAETASALASQGLKILEKNVAGTQFTITYFRPGYYY
;
A
#
# COMPACT_ATOMS: atom_id res chain seq x y z
N MET A 1 -73.76 15.02 77.95
CA MET A 1 -72.65 15.92 78.32
C MET A 1 -71.82 16.19 77.08
N ASN A 2 -71.51 17.46 76.87
CA ASN A 2 -70.82 18.10 75.74
C ASN A 2 -69.27 17.97 75.91
N PRO A 3 -68.40 18.47 75.01
CA PRO A 3 -67.90 17.77 73.83
C PRO A 3 -66.38 18.03 73.61
N GLY A 4 -65.87 17.63 72.43
CA GLY A 4 -64.79 18.35 71.74
C GLY A 4 -63.41 17.67 71.82
N HIS A 5 -62.63 17.56 70.75
CA HIS A 5 -62.76 17.95 69.35
C HIS A 5 -61.89 16.97 68.52
N PRO A 6 -62.13 16.82 67.21
CA PRO A 6 -61.59 15.74 66.39
C PRO A 6 -60.34 16.17 65.58
N GLN A 7 -59.88 15.28 64.69
CA GLN A 7 -59.09 15.54 63.46
C GLN A 7 -57.57 15.43 63.61
N TYR A 8 -56.78 14.88 62.69
CA TYR A 8 -56.83 13.93 61.55
C TYR A 8 -55.32 13.54 61.35
N PRO A 9 -54.99 12.42 60.69
CA PRO A 9 -53.69 11.77 60.85
C PRO A 9 -52.52 12.52 60.18
N GLY A 10 -51.37 12.48 60.86
CA GLY A 10 -50.16 13.21 60.49
C GLY A 10 -49.59 12.82 59.12
N TYR A 11 -49.50 13.80 58.24
CA TYR A 11 -48.65 13.74 57.06
C TYR A 11 -47.23 14.25 57.42
N PRO A 12 -46.17 13.62 56.90
CA PRO A 12 -44.79 14.03 57.15
C PRO A 12 -44.49 15.41 56.53
N PRO A 13 -43.50 16.15 57.07
CA PRO A 13 -43.16 17.49 56.61
C PRO A 13 -42.75 17.49 55.13
N GLN A 14 -43.41 18.36 54.35
CA GLN A 14 -43.03 18.64 52.96
C GLN A 14 -41.74 19.45 52.94
N TYR A 15 -40.68 18.89 52.35
CA TYR A 15 -39.47 19.62 52.02
C TYR A 15 -39.73 20.54 50.82
N PRO A 16 -39.16 21.76 50.80
CA PRO A 16 -39.32 22.66 49.67
C PRO A 16 -38.70 22.05 48.39
N PRO A 17 -39.28 22.32 47.21
CA PRO A 17 -38.77 21.79 45.95
C PRO A 17 -37.32 22.25 45.73
N GLN A 18 -36.43 21.29 45.50
CA GLN A 18 -35.06 21.57 45.06
C GLN A 18 -35.12 22.16 43.66
N TYR A 19 -34.85 23.46 43.53
CA TYR A 19 -34.59 24.07 42.24
C TYR A 19 -33.22 23.61 41.74
N PRO A 20 -33.08 23.24 40.45
CA PRO A 20 -31.77 22.92 39.89
C PRO A 20 -30.83 24.13 40.01
N PRO A 21 -29.53 23.91 40.23
CA PRO A 21 -28.56 25.00 40.35
C PRO A 21 -28.55 25.83 39.07
N VAL A 22 -28.79 27.13 39.22
CA VAL A 22 -28.65 28.11 38.15
C VAL A 22 -27.16 28.27 37.87
N TYR A 23 -26.68 27.64 36.79
CA TYR A 23 -25.33 27.89 36.29
C TYR A 23 -25.24 29.34 35.80
N PRO A 24 -24.17 30.08 36.13
CA PRO A 24 -23.95 31.41 35.56
C PRO A 24 -23.84 31.30 34.02
N PRO A 25 -24.32 32.31 33.27
CA PRO A 25 -24.22 32.29 31.83
C PRO A 25 -22.76 32.19 31.41
N VAL A 26 -22.45 31.14 30.65
CA VAL A 26 -21.16 30.94 30.02
C VAL A 26 -20.97 32.08 29.02
N ASN A 27 -20.06 33.00 29.32
CA ASN A 27 -19.63 34.02 28.37
C ASN A 27 -19.22 33.31 27.07
N PRO A 28 -19.78 33.68 25.90
CA PRO A 28 -19.34 33.12 24.64
C PRO A 28 -17.87 33.50 24.45
N HIS A 29 -17.00 32.49 24.45
CA HIS A 29 -15.61 32.64 24.05
C HIS A 29 -15.55 33.42 22.73
N PRO A 30 -14.61 34.37 22.55
CA PRO A 30 -14.34 34.94 21.25
C PRO A 30 -14.01 33.78 20.31
N GLY A 31 -14.91 33.49 19.37
CA GLY A 31 -14.72 32.43 18.40
C GLY A 31 -13.41 32.68 17.68
N TYR A 32 -12.46 31.75 17.83
CA TYR A 32 -11.31 31.73 16.93
C TYR A 32 -11.86 31.74 15.50
N PRO A 33 -11.33 32.60 14.61
CA PRO A 33 -11.74 32.57 13.22
C PRO A 33 -11.58 31.15 12.68
N PRO A 34 -12.46 30.69 11.78
CA PRO A 34 -12.32 29.37 11.18
C PRO A 34 -10.89 29.24 10.63
N TYR A 35 -10.16 28.24 11.11
CA TYR A 35 -8.84 27.94 10.55
C TYR A 35 -9.07 27.38 9.14
N TYR A 36 -8.95 28.26 8.15
CA TYR A 36 -8.86 27.82 6.76
C TYR A 36 -7.41 27.37 6.55
N PRO A 37 -7.16 26.06 6.33
CA PRO A 37 -5.84 25.65 5.91
C PRO A 37 -5.46 26.44 4.64
N PRO A 38 -4.22 26.95 4.54
CA PRO A 38 -3.81 27.68 3.35
C PRO A 38 -4.06 26.81 2.12
N ALA A 39 -4.68 27.40 1.10
CA ALA A 39 -4.91 26.71 -0.17
C ALA A 39 -3.58 26.13 -0.66
N PRO A 40 -3.56 24.88 -1.16
CA PRO A 40 -2.33 24.25 -1.64
C PRO A 40 -1.70 25.17 -2.69
N GLN A 41 -0.49 25.67 -2.38
CA GLN A 41 0.22 26.54 -3.30
C GLN A 41 0.55 25.74 -4.55
N MET A 42 0.15 26.25 -5.71
CA MET A 42 0.55 25.67 -6.98
C MET A 42 1.97 26.08 -7.29
N GLN A 43 2.80 25.14 -7.75
CA GLN A 43 4.16 25.42 -8.21
C GLN A 43 4.37 24.85 -9.61
N GLN A 44 5.32 25.45 -10.33
CA GLN A 44 5.78 24.92 -11.59
C GLN A 44 6.76 23.77 -11.36
N PHE A 45 6.46 22.62 -11.94
CA PHE A 45 7.36 21.48 -12.04
C PHE A 45 7.97 21.44 -13.43
N ARG A 46 9.25 21.06 -13.50
CA ARG A 46 9.93 20.67 -14.73
C ARG A 46 10.37 19.22 -14.59
N PHE A 47 9.82 18.36 -15.42
CA PHE A 47 10.18 16.95 -15.50
C PHE A 47 10.96 16.68 -16.78
N GLU A 48 12.07 15.96 -16.66
CA GLU A 48 12.86 15.48 -17.80
C GLU A 48 12.90 13.96 -17.73
N SER A 49 12.49 13.30 -18.81
CA SER A 49 12.48 11.85 -18.88
C SER A 49 13.90 11.29 -18.95
N GLY A 50 14.06 10.01 -18.63
CA GLY A 50 15.24 9.26 -19.04
C GLY A 50 15.32 9.13 -20.57
N SER A 51 16.47 8.64 -21.05
CA SER A 51 16.65 8.29 -22.47
C SER A 51 15.98 6.95 -22.78
N PHE A 52 15.17 6.93 -23.81
CA PHE A 52 14.50 5.75 -24.34
C PHE A 52 15.36 5.10 -25.43
N VAL A 53 15.22 3.78 -25.58
CA VAL A 53 15.88 3.05 -26.68
C VAL A 53 15.32 3.49 -28.04
N PHE A 54 14.01 3.74 -28.12
CA PHE A 54 13.33 4.15 -29.34
C PHE A 54 12.63 5.51 -29.15
N ALA A 55 12.79 6.42 -30.11
CA ALA A 55 12.13 7.71 -30.11
C ALA A 55 10.59 7.59 -30.14
N SER A 56 10.04 6.52 -30.74
CA SER A 56 8.61 6.21 -30.70
C SER A 56 8.10 5.98 -29.28
N ASP A 57 8.88 5.30 -28.45
CA ASP A 57 8.52 4.99 -27.07
C ASP A 57 8.59 6.24 -26.20
N ALA A 58 9.62 7.08 -26.40
CA ALA A 58 9.71 8.40 -25.77
C ALA A 58 8.48 9.24 -26.09
N LYS A 59 8.09 9.30 -27.37
CA LYS A 59 6.91 10.04 -27.82
C LYS A 59 5.63 9.49 -27.19
N GLN A 60 5.42 8.17 -27.22
CA GLN A 60 4.23 7.57 -26.62
C GLN A 60 4.16 7.82 -25.11
N SER A 61 5.29 7.68 -24.41
CA SER A 61 5.41 7.95 -22.98
C SER A 61 5.08 9.40 -22.64
N MET A 62 5.59 10.35 -23.42
CA MET A 62 5.28 11.77 -23.30
C MET A 62 3.79 12.08 -23.48
N GLU A 63 3.14 11.52 -24.50
CA GLU A 63 1.70 11.72 -24.73
C GLU A 63 0.85 11.12 -23.61
N ASN A 64 1.21 9.92 -23.13
CA ASN A 64 0.54 9.28 -22.01
C ASN A 64 0.66 10.12 -20.72
N ALA A 65 1.85 10.65 -20.44
CA ALA A 65 2.11 11.50 -19.29
C ALA A 65 1.35 12.84 -19.36
N ALA A 66 1.34 13.47 -20.54
CA ALA A 66 0.56 14.69 -20.78
C ALA A 66 -0.94 14.45 -20.54
N ALA A 67 -1.49 13.35 -21.07
CA ALA A 67 -2.88 12.97 -20.85
C ALA A 67 -3.17 12.64 -19.38
N ALA A 68 -2.23 11.99 -18.66
CA ALA A 68 -2.38 11.70 -17.24
C ALA A 68 -2.40 12.97 -16.37
N LEU A 69 -1.52 13.94 -16.66
CA LEU A 69 -1.51 15.26 -16.01
C LEU A 69 -2.84 15.99 -16.23
N GLN A 70 -3.33 16.02 -17.46
CA GLN A 70 -4.60 16.67 -17.80
C GLN A 70 -5.80 15.99 -17.11
N ARG A 71 -5.85 14.65 -17.10
CA ARG A 71 -6.90 13.88 -16.37
C ARG A 71 -6.88 14.15 -14.87
N ALA A 72 -5.70 14.40 -14.30
CA ALA A 72 -5.53 14.77 -12.91
C ALA A 72 -5.82 16.26 -12.61
N GLY A 73 -6.19 17.05 -13.62
CA GLY A 73 -6.51 18.47 -13.47
C GLY A 73 -5.29 19.39 -13.40
N TYR A 74 -4.10 18.90 -13.73
CA TYR A 74 -2.88 19.70 -13.73
C TYR A 74 -2.69 20.43 -15.07
N ALA A 75 -2.34 21.71 -15.00
CA ALA A 75 -2.13 22.53 -16.17
C ALA A 75 -0.75 22.22 -16.79
N LEU A 76 -0.74 21.66 -18.00
CA LEU A 76 0.47 21.45 -18.78
C LEU A 76 0.87 22.74 -19.51
N LEU A 77 2.02 23.30 -19.18
CA LEU A 77 2.56 24.54 -19.75
C LEU A 77 3.45 24.26 -20.96
N GLU A 78 4.23 23.18 -20.91
CA GLU A 78 5.16 22.82 -21.98
C GLU A 78 5.21 21.30 -22.19
N LYS A 79 5.24 20.91 -23.46
CA LYS A 79 5.53 19.55 -23.92
C LYS A 79 6.59 19.61 -25.02
N ARG A 80 7.80 19.12 -24.76
CA ARG A 80 8.92 19.15 -25.70
C ARG A 80 9.51 17.77 -25.90
N SER A 81 9.57 17.32 -27.15
CA SER A 81 10.27 16.10 -27.54
C SER A 81 11.71 16.43 -27.94
N ASN A 82 12.65 15.66 -27.41
CA ASN A 82 14.09 15.75 -27.68
C ASN A 82 14.58 14.38 -28.19
N TYR A 83 13.96 13.90 -29.28
CA TYR A 83 14.22 12.61 -29.91
C TYR A 83 13.97 11.41 -28.97
N THR A 84 14.99 10.92 -28.25
CA THR A 84 14.86 9.81 -27.29
C THR A 84 14.54 10.25 -25.86
N THR A 85 14.38 11.55 -25.61
CA THR A 85 13.97 12.10 -24.31
C THR A 85 12.83 13.10 -24.49
N TYR A 86 12.18 13.52 -23.41
CA TYR A 86 11.23 14.62 -23.43
C TYR A 86 11.24 15.42 -22.14
N THR A 87 10.72 16.64 -22.24
CA THR A 87 10.53 17.56 -21.11
C THR A 87 9.04 17.90 -21.00
N LEU A 88 8.52 17.87 -19.77
CA LEU A 88 7.19 18.37 -19.42
C LEU A 88 7.34 19.49 -18.40
N VAL A 89 6.63 20.59 -18.60
CA VAL A 89 6.49 21.66 -17.60
C VAL A 89 5.02 21.81 -17.26
N PHE A 90 4.67 21.74 -15.97
CA PHE A 90 3.27 21.76 -15.53
C PHE A 90 3.11 22.42 -14.15
N LEU A 91 1.89 22.87 -13.84
CA LEU A 91 1.51 23.37 -12.53
C LEU A 91 0.83 22.28 -11.71
N ALA A 92 1.34 22.03 -10.51
CA ALA A 92 0.73 21.10 -9.57
C ALA A 92 0.95 21.58 -8.12
N PRO A 93 0.22 21.04 -7.12
CA PRO A 93 0.42 21.39 -5.72
C PRO A 93 1.87 21.21 -5.26
N SER A 94 2.37 22.16 -4.47
CA SER A 94 3.77 22.22 -4.03
C SER A 94 4.21 21.08 -3.11
N HIS A 95 3.26 20.39 -2.49
CA HIS A 95 3.54 19.21 -1.66
C HIS A 95 3.84 17.96 -2.50
N LEU A 96 3.55 17.95 -3.80
CA LEU A 96 3.90 16.83 -4.66
C LEU A 96 5.41 16.83 -4.99
N LYS A 97 5.93 15.66 -5.30
CA LYS A 97 7.29 15.44 -5.79
C LYS A 97 7.27 14.43 -6.92
N VAL A 98 8.24 14.54 -7.83
CA VAL A 98 8.52 13.49 -8.80
C VAL A 98 9.30 12.40 -8.07
N GLU A 99 8.74 11.19 -8.05
CA GLU A 99 9.36 10.00 -7.54
C GLU A 99 9.69 9.05 -8.68
N LYS A 100 10.65 8.15 -8.45
CA LYS A 100 11.15 7.22 -9.46
C LYS A 100 11.23 5.82 -8.88
N TYR A 101 10.56 4.88 -9.53
CA TYR A 101 10.74 3.46 -9.30
C TYR A 101 11.63 2.87 -10.39
N VAL A 102 12.69 2.17 -9.98
CA VAL A 102 13.61 1.46 -10.87
C VAL A 102 13.50 -0.01 -10.53
N SER A 103 13.15 -0.84 -11.52
CA SER A 103 13.01 -2.27 -11.30
C SER A 103 14.35 -3.00 -11.28
N GLY A 104 14.31 -4.23 -10.75
CA GLY A 104 15.42 -5.17 -10.93
C GLY A 104 15.51 -5.67 -12.38
N ASN A 105 16.58 -6.41 -12.67
CA ASN A 105 16.73 -7.07 -13.97
C ASN A 105 15.85 -8.33 -14.05
N PHE A 106 15.16 -8.46 -15.16
CA PHE A 106 14.38 -9.62 -15.58
C PHE A 106 15.23 -10.56 -16.43
N VAL A 107 14.79 -11.80 -16.57
CA VAL A 107 15.44 -12.76 -17.48
C VAL A 107 15.13 -12.41 -18.93
N PHE A 108 13.89 -12.01 -19.23
CA PHE A 108 13.44 -11.68 -20.57
C PHE A 108 12.92 -10.24 -20.66
N ALA A 109 13.19 -9.57 -21.78
CA ALA A 109 12.70 -8.22 -22.04
C ALA A 109 11.16 -8.15 -22.11
N SER A 110 10.51 -9.23 -22.56
CA SER A 110 9.05 -9.36 -22.55
C SER A 110 8.47 -9.29 -21.14
N ASP A 111 9.17 -9.86 -20.16
CA ASP A 111 8.72 -9.85 -18.76
C ASP A 111 8.92 -8.47 -18.15
N ALA A 112 10.04 -7.80 -18.45
CA ALA A 112 10.26 -6.41 -18.06
C ALA A 112 9.18 -5.48 -18.61
N LYS A 113 8.79 -5.66 -19.88
CA LYS A 113 7.71 -4.87 -20.50
C LYS A 113 6.37 -5.11 -19.81
N LYS A 114 6.00 -6.37 -19.59
CA LYS A 114 4.76 -6.73 -18.88
C LYS A 114 4.75 -6.20 -17.45
N ALA A 115 5.86 -6.33 -16.73
CA ALA A 115 5.99 -5.83 -15.37
C ALA A 115 5.93 -4.29 -15.30
N ALA A 116 6.45 -3.59 -16.30
CA ALA A 116 6.31 -2.13 -16.40
C ALA A 116 4.83 -1.74 -16.56
N ASP A 117 4.08 -2.46 -17.39
CA ASP A 117 2.62 -2.22 -17.55
C ASP A 117 1.85 -2.54 -16.27
N ASP A 118 2.19 -3.63 -15.56
CA ASP A 118 1.62 -3.96 -14.25
C ASP A 118 1.93 -2.88 -13.21
N CYS A 119 3.17 -2.39 -13.17
CA CYS A 119 3.63 -1.33 -12.27
C CYS A 119 2.87 -0.02 -12.52
N VAL A 120 2.70 0.39 -13.78
CA VAL A 120 1.92 1.60 -14.12
C VAL A 120 0.48 1.47 -13.64
N ARG A 121 -0.18 0.33 -13.88
CA ARG A 121 -1.54 0.11 -13.39
C ARG A 121 -1.63 0.15 -11.87
N ALA A 122 -0.62 -0.39 -11.19
CA ALA A 122 -0.50 -0.38 -9.74
C ALA A 122 -0.25 1.04 -9.16
N MET A 123 0.43 1.92 -9.90
CA MET A 123 0.61 3.32 -9.51
C MET A 123 -0.68 4.12 -9.76
N GLU A 124 -1.32 3.93 -10.92
CA GLU A 124 -2.58 4.61 -11.26
C GLU A 124 -3.72 4.21 -10.32
N SER A 125 -3.79 2.95 -9.87
CA SER A 125 -4.81 2.51 -8.89
C SER A 125 -4.65 3.17 -7.51
N GLN A 126 -3.46 3.69 -7.20
CA GLN A 126 -3.18 4.49 -6.00
C GLN A 126 -3.42 5.99 -6.23
N GLY A 127 -3.95 6.39 -7.39
CA GLY A 127 -4.16 7.79 -7.75
C GLY A 127 -2.88 8.55 -8.11
N LYS A 128 -1.77 7.85 -8.37
CA LYS A 128 -0.52 8.48 -8.78
C LYS A 128 -0.57 8.83 -10.26
N VAL A 129 0.03 9.97 -10.63
CA VAL A 129 0.15 10.39 -12.03
C VAL A 129 1.49 9.90 -12.57
N VAL A 130 1.46 8.93 -13.48
CA VAL A 130 2.67 8.42 -14.13
C VAL A 130 3.17 9.42 -15.16
N LEU A 131 4.41 9.85 -14.99
CA LEU A 131 5.11 10.80 -15.85
C LEU A 131 6.04 10.12 -16.85
N GLU A 132 6.47 8.89 -16.58
CA GLU A 132 7.36 8.13 -17.45
C GLU A 132 7.12 6.63 -17.26
N LYS A 133 7.03 5.90 -18.36
CA LYS A 133 7.23 4.43 -18.41
C LYS A 133 8.32 4.14 -19.43
N ASN A 134 9.53 3.84 -18.98
CA ASN A 134 10.68 3.59 -19.83
C ASN A 134 11.17 2.15 -19.61
N VAL A 135 11.09 1.32 -20.65
CA VAL A 135 11.57 -0.07 -20.63
C VAL A 135 12.89 -0.11 -21.40
N SER A 136 13.95 -0.56 -20.75
CA SER A 136 15.29 -0.65 -21.34
C SER A 136 15.85 -2.06 -21.14
N GLY A 137 15.89 -2.83 -22.22
CA GLY A 137 16.33 -4.22 -22.21
C GLY A 137 15.48 -5.06 -21.27
N THR A 138 16.10 -5.53 -20.19
CA THR A 138 15.47 -6.38 -19.18
C THR A 138 15.13 -5.63 -17.88
N SER A 139 15.06 -4.31 -17.89
CA SER A 139 14.66 -3.50 -16.74
C SER A 139 13.71 -2.39 -17.17
N PHE A 140 13.11 -1.71 -16.20
CA PHE A 140 12.24 -0.57 -16.46
C PHE A 140 12.33 0.48 -15.37
N VAL A 141 11.90 1.68 -15.74
CA VAL A 141 11.78 2.85 -14.89
C VAL A 141 10.36 3.39 -15.01
N VAL A 142 9.75 3.69 -13.87
CA VAL A 142 8.49 4.43 -13.79
C VAL A 142 8.70 5.68 -12.94
N SER A 143 8.57 6.85 -13.55
CA SER A 143 8.57 8.13 -12.82
C SER A 143 7.13 8.59 -12.63
N TYR A 144 6.78 9.14 -11.47
CA TYR A 144 5.40 9.51 -11.13
C TYR A 144 5.34 10.66 -10.14
N LEU A 145 4.18 11.33 -10.04
CA LEU A 145 3.90 12.31 -8.98
C LEU A 145 3.39 11.60 -7.73
N GLY A 146 4.05 11.85 -6.60
CA GLY A 146 3.66 11.39 -5.27
C GLY A 146 3.71 12.52 -4.24
N TYR A 147 3.17 12.28 -3.04
CA TYR A 147 2.99 13.31 -1.99
C TYR A 147 4.28 13.71 -1.26
N GLY A 148 5.45 13.23 -1.67
CA GLY A 148 6.77 13.69 -1.23
C GLY A 148 7.16 13.42 0.23
N ASN A 149 6.19 13.11 1.09
CA ASN A 149 6.27 12.23 2.23
C ASN A 149 5.67 10.90 1.77
N GLY A 150 6.35 9.77 2.02
CA GLY A 150 5.81 8.44 1.73
C GLY A 150 4.53 8.22 2.54
N GLY A 151 3.40 8.74 2.06
CA GLY A 151 2.12 8.62 2.74
C GLY A 151 1.78 7.15 2.84
N TYR A 152 1.72 6.62 4.06
CA TYR A 152 1.38 5.27 4.52
C TYR A 152 2.10 4.08 3.83
N MET A 153 2.32 4.10 2.52
CA MET A 153 2.80 3.00 1.69
C MET A 153 4.33 2.91 1.68
N GLN A 154 4.88 1.88 2.32
CA GLN A 154 6.31 1.57 2.33
C GLN A 154 6.66 0.54 1.25
N ASN A 155 7.69 0.83 0.44
CA ASN A 155 8.28 -0.13 -0.48
C ASN A 155 9.00 -1.22 0.30
N GLN A 156 8.71 -2.48 -0.02
CA GLN A 156 9.32 -3.65 0.58
C GLN A 156 9.62 -4.69 -0.49
N THR A 157 10.71 -5.41 -0.27
CA THR A 157 11.16 -6.49 -1.16
C THR A 157 11.11 -7.80 -0.39
N TYR A 158 10.45 -8.79 -0.97
CA TYR A 158 10.50 -10.18 -0.53
C TYR A 158 11.29 -11.01 -1.54
N GLU A 159 12.27 -11.77 -1.05
CA GLU A 159 13.01 -12.77 -1.81
C GLU A 159 12.71 -14.15 -1.23
N SER A 160 12.22 -15.05 -2.07
CA SER A 160 11.93 -16.41 -1.65
C SER A 160 13.19 -17.27 -1.53
N GLY A 161 13.06 -18.40 -0.83
CA GLY A 161 14.05 -19.46 -0.89
C GLY A 161 14.13 -20.10 -2.28
N ARG A 162 15.12 -20.97 -2.47
CA ARG A 162 15.23 -21.80 -3.68
C ARG A 162 14.34 -23.03 -3.55
N PHE A 163 13.48 -23.24 -4.54
CA PHE A 163 12.63 -24.41 -4.68
C PHE A 163 13.38 -25.51 -5.43
N VAL A 164 12.92 -26.76 -5.30
CA VAL A 164 13.48 -27.88 -6.08
C VAL A 164 13.16 -27.70 -7.56
N PHE A 165 11.91 -27.34 -7.90
CA PHE A 165 11.46 -27.15 -9.26
C PHE A 165 10.97 -25.72 -9.52
N GLY A 166 11.19 -25.22 -10.74
CA GLY A 166 10.69 -23.91 -11.16
C GLY A 166 9.16 -23.81 -11.18
N SER A 167 8.45 -24.94 -11.39
CA SER A 167 6.99 -25.02 -11.27
C SER A 167 6.52 -24.73 -9.85
N ASP A 168 7.25 -25.19 -8.84
CA ASP A 168 6.92 -24.96 -7.43
C ASP A 168 7.17 -23.51 -7.05
N ALA A 169 8.28 -22.92 -7.54
CA ALA A 169 8.56 -21.51 -7.38
C ALA A 169 7.47 -20.64 -8.02
N SER A 170 7.01 -21.00 -9.22
CA SER A 170 5.93 -20.29 -9.93
C SER A 170 4.59 -20.39 -9.19
N LYS A 171 4.24 -21.59 -8.69
CA LYS A 171 3.03 -21.78 -7.88
C LYS A 171 3.10 -20.98 -6.58
N SER A 172 4.22 -21.09 -5.87
CA SER A 172 4.46 -20.36 -4.61
C SER A 172 4.44 -18.84 -4.82
N LEU A 173 4.97 -18.33 -5.93
CA LEU A 173 4.86 -16.91 -6.29
C LEU A 173 3.40 -16.47 -6.39
N ASN A 174 2.53 -17.24 -7.06
CA ASN A 174 1.12 -16.88 -7.16
C ASN A 174 0.40 -16.91 -5.80
N GLU A 175 0.72 -17.88 -4.95
CA GLU A 175 0.21 -17.96 -3.58
C GLU A 175 0.67 -16.75 -2.74
N ALA A 176 1.95 -16.38 -2.85
CA ALA A 176 2.53 -15.21 -2.18
C ALA A 176 1.86 -13.89 -2.61
N LEU A 177 1.62 -13.73 -3.91
CA LEU A 177 0.93 -12.55 -4.44
C LEU A 177 -0.49 -12.45 -3.89
N ALA A 178 -1.23 -13.55 -3.85
CA ALA A 178 -2.57 -13.58 -3.27
C ALA A 178 -2.56 -13.24 -1.76
N ALA A 179 -1.57 -13.76 -1.02
CA ALA A 179 -1.41 -13.45 0.40
C ALA A 179 -1.13 -11.96 0.66
N LEU A 180 -0.24 -11.35 -0.14
CA LEU A 180 0.09 -9.92 -0.06
C LEU A 180 -1.09 -9.04 -0.49
N GLN A 181 -1.78 -9.37 -1.57
CA GLN A 181 -2.98 -8.64 -2.02
C GLN A 181 -4.10 -8.73 -0.98
N GLY A 182 -4.24 -9.86 -0.28
CA GLY A 182 -5.18 -10.02 0.83
C GLY A 182 -4.93 -9.11 2.03
N VAL A 183 -3.80 -8.40 2.07
CA VAL A 183 -3.49 -7.35 3.06
C VAL A 183 -3.32 -5.97 2.42
N ASN A 184 -3.97 -5.74 1.29
CA ASN A 184 -3.94 -4.48 0.54
C ASN A 184 -2.53 -4.06 0.11
N ALA A 185 -1.59 -5.00 -0.02
CA ALA A 185 -0.30 -4.71 -0.62
C ALA A 185 -0.47 -4.48 -2.14
N VAL A 186 0.17 -3.44 -2.64
CA VAL A 186 0.21 -3.12 -4.06
C VAL A 186 1.50 -3.65 -4.65
N ILE A 187 1.39 -4.60 -5.56
CA ILE A 187 2.55 -5.25 -6.19
C ILE A 187 3.11 -4.32 -7.28
N LEU A 188 4.37 -3.91 -7.11
CA LEU A 188 5.09 -3.09 -8.09
C LEU A 188 5.87 -3.94 -9.09
N GLU A 189 6.37 -5.09 -8.62
CA GLU A 189 7.24 -5.96 -9.39
C GLU A 189 7.13 -7.39 -8.88
N LYS A 190 7.18 -8.34 -9.82
CA LYS A 190 7.38 -9.76 -9.54
C LYS A 190 8.34 -10.34 -10.56
N ARG A 191 9.33 -11.08 -10.09
CA ARG A 191 10.35 -11.72 -10.93
C ARG A 191 10.48 -13.18 -10.54
N LEU A 192 10.37 -14.07 -11.52
CA LEU A 192 10.69 -15.49 -11.36
C LEU A 192 12.04 -15.73 -12.03
N SER A 193 13.01 -16.23 -11.25
CA SER A 193 14.38 -16.47 -11.68
C SER A 193 14.74 -17.93 -11.42
N GLY A 194 14.48 -18.78 -12.41
CA GLY A 194 14.70 -20.23 -12.31
C GLY A 194 13.78 -20.87 -11.26
N ASN A 195 14.35 -21.17 -10.09
CA ASN A 195 13.67 -21.82 -8.98
C ASN A 195 13.54 -20.93 -7.75
N ALA A 196 13.60 -19.60 -7.90
CA ALA A 196 13.32 -18.63 -6.83
C ALA A 196 12.60 -17.41 -7.43
N TYR A 197 12.06 -16.55 -6.58
CA TYR A 197 11.35 -15.35 -7.01
C TYR A 197 11.59 -14.16 -6.08
N THR A 198 11.36 -12.96 -6.63
CA THR A 198 11.38 -11.69 -5.90
C THR A 198 10.05 -10.98 -6.12
N ILE A 199 9.52 -10.36 -5.07
CA ILE A 199 8.34 -9.50 -5.12
C ILE A 199 8.72 -8.15 -4.52
N VAL A 200 8.49 -7.06 -5.26
CA VAL A 200 8.55 -5.70 -4.71
C VAL A 200 7.12 -5.17 -4.61
N PHE A 201 6.75 -4.69 -3.44
CA PHE A 201 5.40 -4.23 -3.16
C PHE A 201 5.40 -3.02 -2.25
N GLN A 202 4.28 -2.29 -2.27
CA GLN A 202 3.96 -1.22 -1.35
C GLN A 202 2.89 -1.70 -0.37
N ALA A 203 3.04 -1.39 0.91
CA ALA A 203 2.03 -1.69 1.93
C ALA A 203 1.92 -0.54 2.94
N PRO A 204 0.72 -0.29 3.52
CA PRO A 204 0.49 0.82 4.44
C PRO A 204 1.25 0.70 5.77
N PHE A 205 1.90 -0.44 5.99
CA PHE A 205 2.73 -0.74 7.15
C PHE A 205 3.88 -1.66 6.73
N ARG A 206 4.92 -1.73 7.57
CA ARG A 206 6.00 -2.70 7.40
C ARG A 206 5.46 -4.10 7.64
N VAL A 207 5.62 -4.98 6.65
CA VAL A 207 5.27 -6.38 6.74
C VAL A 207 6.48 -7.13 7.29
N GLU A 208 6.35 -7.66 8.49
CA GLU A 208 7.42 -8.45 9.12
C GLU A 208 7.26 -9.93 8.77
N PHE A 209 8.20 -10.42 7.96
CA PHE A 209 8.26 -11.83 7.58
C PHE A 209 8.97 -12.64 8.67
N GLN A 210 8.33 -13.74 9.06
CA GLN A 210 8.87 -14.73 9.98
C GLN A 210 9.06 -16.05 9.24
N LYS A 211 10.09 -16.80 9.65
CA LYS A 211 10.42 -18.10 9.07
C LYS A 211 10.31 -19.17 10.13
N TYR A 212 9.59 -20.23 9.82
CA TYR A 212 9.61 -21.49 10.56
C TYR A 212 10.37 -22.52 9.74
N VAL A 213 11.39 -23.13 10.33
CA VAL A 213 12.18 -24.21 9.72
C VAL A 213 11.91 -25.47 10.52
N SER A 214 11.49 -26.54 9.85
CA SER A 214 11.23 -27.81 10.52
C SER A 214 12.51 -28.52 10.94
N GLY A 215 12.38 -29.51 11.82
CA GLY A 215 13.39 -30.57 11.93
C GLY A 215 13.47 -31.43 10.66
N ASN A 216 14.40 -32.37 10.65
CA ASN A 216 14.50 -33.36 9.59
C ASN A 216 13.51 -34.51 9.83
N TYR A 217 12.78 -34.88 8.78
CA TYR A 217 11.95 -36.07 8.74
C TYR A 217 12.74 -37.26 8.20
N THR A 218 12.21 -38.47 8.36
CA THR A 218 12.82 -39.67 7.78
C THR A 218 12.54 -39.72 6.28
N PHE A 219 11.33 -39.35 5.87
CA PHE A 219 10.91 -39.37 4.48
C PHE A 219 10.47 -37.99 3.96
N ALA A 220 10.73 -37.72 2.69
CA ALA A 220 10.32 -36.48 2.04
C ALA A 220 8.79 -36.29 2.02
N SER A 221 8.03 -37.39 1.91
CA SER A 221 6.57 -37.38 1.99
C SER A 221 6.04 -36.94 3.35
N GLU A 222 6.75 -37.29 4.44
CA GLU A 222 6.40 -36.84 5.79
C GLU A 222 6.65 -35.34 5.95
N ALA A 223 7.80 -34.86 5.46
CA ALA A 223 8.11 -33.43 5.45
C ALA A 223 7.06 -32.65 4.65
N GLN A 224 6.62 -33.17 3.50
CA GLN A 224 5.59 -32.52 2.68
C GLN A 224 4.23 -32.47 3.36
N ARG A 225 3.79 -33.58 4.00
CA ARG A 225 2.55 -33.62 4.78
C ARG A 225 2.62 -32.65 5.95
N ALA A 226 3.69 -32.71 6.74
CA ALA A 226 3.89 -31.85 7.90
C ALA A 226 3.99 -30.37 7.53
N ALA A 227 4.57 -30.03 6.37
CA ALA A 227 4.59 -28.68 5.85
C ALA A 227 3.18 -28.16 5.56
N ALA A 228 2.29 -28.99 5.00
CA ALA A 228 0.91 -28.62 4.77
C ALA A 228 0.13 -28.43 6.09
N GLU A 229 0.27 -29.36 7.03
CA GLU A 229 -0.37 -29.28 8.35
C GLU A 229 0.09 -28.04 9.13
N THR A 230 1.41 -27.76 9.12
CA THR A 230 1.98 -26.59 9.81
C THR A 230 1.53 -25.29 9.15
N ALA A 231 1.49 -25.23 7.82
CA ALA A 231 0.98 -24.05 7.10
C ALA A 231 -0.50 -23.79 7.43
N SER A 232 -1.32 -24.84 7.47
CA SER A 232 -2.73 -24.74 7.86
C SER A 232 -2.90 -24.31 9.32
N ALA A 233 -2.07 -24.81 10.23
CA ALA A 233 -2.09 -24.42 11.64
C ALA A 233 -1.67 -22.95 11.85
N LEU A 234 -0.66 -22.47 11.12
CA LEU A 234 -0.27 -21.06 11.14
C LEU A 234 -1.39 -20.19 10.54
N ALA A 235 -2.00 -20.63 9.43
CA ALA A 235 -3.10 -19.92 8.79
C ALA A 235 -4.36 -19.83 9.69
N SER A 236 -4.68 -20.88 10.45
CA SER A 236 -5.81 -20.86 11.39
C SER A 236 -5.61 -19.90 12.56
N GLN A 237 -4.36 -19.54 12.87
CA GLN A 237 -4.01 -18.49 13.84
C GLN A 237 -4.05 -17.07 13.23
N GLY A 238 -4.51 -16.94 11.99
CA GLY A 238 -4.64 -15.65 11.29
C GLY A 238 -3.35 -15.17 10.61
N LEU A 239 -2.30 -16.01 10.56
CA LEU A 239 -1.07 -15.69 9.84
C LEU A 239 -1.27 -15.89 8.33
N LYS A 240 -0.61 -15.06 7.52
CA LYS A 240 -0.61 -15.20 6.07
C LYS A 240 0.64 -15.96 5.65
N ILE A 241 0.43 -17.08 4.95
CA ILE A 241 1.51 -17.89 4.42
C ILE A 241 1.98 -17.26 3.11
N LEU A 242 3.28 -16.97 3.04
CA LEU A 242 3.90 -16.36 1.88
C LEU A 242 4.67 -17.39 1.07
N GLU A 243 5.34 -18.33 1.73
CA GLU A 243 6.11 -19.39 1.09
C GLU A 243 6.00 -20.68 1.89
N LYS A 244 5.83 -21.79 1.19
CA LYS A 244 6.03 -23.13 1.72
C LYS A 244 7.02 -23.86 0.82
N ASN A 245 8.21 -24.12 1.34
CA ASN A 245 9.30 -24.74 0.59
C ASN A 245 9.70 -26.05 1.26
N VAL A 246 9.59 -27.15 0.53
CA VAL A 246 9.99 -28.48 1.00
C VAL A 246 11.23 -28.89 0.23
N ALA A 247 12.32 -29.13 0.95
CA ALA A 247 13.62 -29.50 0.39
C ALA A 247 14.07 -30.82 1.04
N GLY A 248 13.95 -31.91 0.29
CA GLY A 248 14.28 -33.24 0.80
C GLY A 248 13.38 -33.62 1.98
N THR A 249 13.97 -33.80 3.16
CA THR A 249 13.26 -34.17 4.39
C THR A 249 13.04 -33.01 5.36
N GLN A 250 13.24 -31.77 4.92
CA GLN A 250 12.98 -30.58 5.72
C GLN A 250 12.04 -29.64 4.96
N PHE A 251 11.33 -28.78 5.68
CA PHE A 251 10.58 -27.69 5.09
C PHE A 251 10.82 -26.36 5.80
N THR A 252 10.61 -25.27 5.06
CA THR A 252 10.57 -23.91 5.56
C THR A 252 9.23 -23.28 5.20
N ILE A 253 8.62 -22.58 6.14
CA ILE A 253 7.43 -21.76 5.92
C ILE A 253 7.78 -20.32 6.24
N THR A 254 7.64 -19.44 5.25
CA THR A 254 7.64 -17.99 5.49
C THR A 254 6.21 -17.52 5.63
N TYR A 255 5.95 -16.76 6.68
CA TYR A 255 4.64 -16.20 6.97
C TYR A 255 4.78 -14.78 7.54
N PHE A 256 3.67 -14.07 7.63
CA PHE A 256 3.61 -12.78 8.31
C PHE A 256 2.28 -12.61 9.01
N ARG A 257 2.28 -11.77 10.04
CA ARG A 257 1.04 -11.32 10.67
C ARG A 257 0.47 -10.17 9.85
N PRO A 258 -0.79 -10.22 9.40
CA PRO A 258 -1.43 -9.04 8.82
C PRO A 258 -1.45 -7.93 9.87
N GLY A 259 -0.93 -6.75 9.53
CA GLY A 259 -0.95 -5.60 10.44
C GLY A 259 -2.37 -5.26 10.87
N TYR A 260 -2.54 -4.84 12.13
CA TYR A 260 -3.83 -4.33 12.60
C TYR A 260 -4.12 -3.02 11.87
N TYR A 261 -5.19 -3.00 11.08
CA TYR A 261 -5.79 -1.76 10.62
C TYR A 261 -6.42 -1.10 11.86
N TYR A 262 -5.73 -0.10 12.42
CA TYR A 262 -6.33 0.85 13.35
C TYR A 262 -6.82 2.07 12.57
#